data_AF-A0A971C2N4-F1
#
_entry.id   AF-A0A971C2N4-F1
#
_cell.length_a   1.000
_cell.length_b   1.000
_cell.length_c   1.000
_cell.angle_alpha   90.00
_cell.angle_beta   90.00
_cell.angle_gamma   90.00
#
_symmetry.space_group_name_H-M   'P 1'
#
loop_
_entity.id
_entity.type
_entity.pdbx_description
1 polymer ?
#
loop_
_entity_poly.entity_id
_entity_poly.type
_entity_poly.pdbx_seq_one_letter_code
_entity_poly.pdbx_strand_id
1 'polypeptide(L)'
;MYHRPDFSIMLDALGRVKEPGRVPFFELFADREIIEEVMGFKLTDPANESGKYFDQLASFYYELGYDYVPFYLIPRFPLADKIDSEDTAL
;
A
#
# COMPACT_ATOMS: atom_id res chain seq x y z
N MET A 1 0.00 -7.08 -22.75
CA MET A 1 -1.37 -6.74 -22.32
C MET A 1 -1.24 -6.34 -20.86
N TYR A 2 -1.41 -5.06 -20.52
CA TYR A 2 -1.24 -4.61 -19.14
C TYR A 2 -2.39 -5.16 -18.29
N HIS A 3 -2.04 -5.80 -17.18
CA HIS A 3 -3.01 -6.31 -16.20
C HIS A 3 -3.75 -5.13 -15.58
N ARG A 4 -5.09 -5.18 -15.55
CA ARG A 4 -5.90 -4.16 -14.87
C ARG A 4 -6.26 -4.68 -13.48
N PRO A 5 -6.23 -3.84 -12.43
CA PRO A 5 -6.67 -4.21 -11.09
C PRO A 5 -8.06 -4.85 -11.10
N ASP A 6 -8.21 -5.95 -10.38
CA ASP A 6 -9.50 -6.56 -10.08
C ASP A 6 -9.65 -6.77 -8.58
N PHE A 7 -10.29 -5.79 -7.92
CA PHE A 7 -10.51 -5.78 -6.48
C PHE A 7 -11.39 -6.94 -5.99
N SER A 8 -12.18 -7.57 -6.87
CA SER A 8 -13.02 -8.71 -6.48
C SER A 8 -12.19 -9.92 -6.09
N ILE A 9 -11.03 -10.11 -6.72
CA ILE A 9 -10.10 -11.22 -6.42
C ILE A 9 -9.58 -11.13 -4.98
N MET A 10 -9.29 -9.91 -4.51
CA MET A 10 -8.89 -9.69 -3.12
C MET A 10 -10.03 -10.01 -2.16
N LEU A 11 -11.27 -9.59 -2.47
CA LEU A 11 -12.45 -9.89 -1.65
C LEU A 11 -12.75 -11.39 -1.59
N ASP A 12 -12.60 -12.11 -2.70
CA ASP A 12 -12.77 -13.55 -2.76
C ASP A 12 -11.75 -14.26 -1.88
N ALA A 13 -10.46 -13.87 -1.99
CA ALA A 13 -9.37 -14.44 -1.21
C ALA A 13 -9.52 -14.18 0.31
N LEU A 14 -9.78 -12.94 0.71
CA LEU A 14 -9.94 -12.56 2.12
C LEU A 14 -11.24 -13.09 2.71
N GLY A 15 -12.34 -13.01 1.96
CA GLY A 15 -13.66 -13.42 2.38
C GLY A 15 -13.85 -14.93 2.41
N ARG A 16 -13.01 -15.70 1.71
CA ARG A 16 -13.11 -17.16 1.58
C ARG A 16 -14.49 -17.63 1.09
N VAL A 17 -15.17 -16.78 0.31
CA VAL A 17 -16.52 -17.04 -0.21
C VAL A 17 -16.47 -18.04 -1.36
N LYS A 18 -15.42 -17.97 -2.18
CA LYS A 18 -15.09 -18.92 -3.24
C LYS A 18 -13.58 -18.94 -3.47
N GLU A 19 -13.12 -19.92 -4.23
CA GLU A 19 -11.73 -19.95 -4.69
C GLU A 19 -11.48 -18.79 -5.67
N PRO A 20 -10.45 -17.95 -5.44
CA PRO A 20 -10.15 -16.85 -6.33
C PRO A 20 -9.59 -17.37 -7.66
N GLY A 21 -9.93 -16.72 -8.78
CA GLY A 21 -9.51 -17.17 -10.12
C GLY A 21 -8.00 -17.06 -10.38
N ARG A 22 -7.26 -16.38 -9.51
CA ARG A 22 -5.79 -16.32 -9.44
C ARG A 22 -5.36 -15.81 -8.06
N VAL A 23 -4.06 -15.86 -7.81
CA VAL A 23 -3.46 -15.18 -6.65
C VAL A 23 -3.61 -13.65 -6.83
N PRO A 24 -4.18 -12.92 -5.84
CA PRO A 24 -4.21 -11.46 -5.87
C PRO A 24 -2.80 -10.88 -5.92
N PHE A 25 -2.59 -9.85 -6.73
CA PHE A 25 -1.32 -9.13 -6.75
C PHE A 25 -1.29 -8.11 -5.61
N PHE A 26 -0.38 -8.32 -4.66
CA PHE A 26 -0.37 -7.69 -3.34
C PHE A 26 1.06 -7.51 -2.80
N GLU A 27 1.39 -6.36 -2.21
CA GLU A 27 2.71 -6.04 -1.64
C GLU A 27 2.62 -5.15 -0.37
N LEU A 28 3.14 -5.61 0.75
CA LEU A 28 3.07 -4.86 2.02
C LEU A 28 4.23 -3.88 2.24
N PHE A 29 5.30 -3.97 1.47
CA PHE A 29 6.56 -3.26 1.69
C PHE A 29 6.91 -2.28 0.55
N ALA A 30 5.89 -1.80 -0.17
CA ALA A 30 6.07 -0.69 -1.11
C ALA A 30 6.14 0.64 -0.35
N ASP A 31 7.30 0.92 0.22
CA ASP A 31 7.55 2.15 0.97
C ASP A 31 7.64 3.37 0.04
N ARG A 32 7.60 4.57 0.65
CA ARG A 32 7.66 5.86 -0.06
C ARG A 32 8.80 5.93 -1.07
N GLU A 33 10.00 5.46 -0.71
CA GLU A 33 11.18 5.53 -1.59
C GLU A 33 10.97 4.71 -2.86
N ILE A 34 10.35 3.53 -2.74
CA ILE A 34 10.00 2.67 -3.87
C ILE A 34 8.95 3.34 -4.74
N ILE A 35 7.87 3.85 -4.12
CA ILE A 35 6.78 4.50 -4.86
C ILE A 35 7.31 5.72 -5.63
N GLU A 36 8.11 6.56 -4.98
CA GLU A 36 8.65 7.77 -5.61
C GLU A 36 9.60 7.44 -6.76
N GLU A 37 10.46 6.43 -6.60
CA GLU A 37 11.40 6.00 -7.65
C GLU A 37 10.65 5.41 -8.86
N VAL A 38 9.65 4.56 -8.62
CA VAL A 38 8.88 3.91 -9.69
C VAL A 38 8.01 4.93 -10.45
N MET A 39 7.38 5.86 -9.73
CA MET A 39 6.45 6.82 -10.33
C MET A 39 7.14 8.07 -10.90
N GLY A 40 8.40 8.32 -10.56
CA GLY A 40 9.15 9.48 -11.04
C GLY A 40 8.68 10.82 -10.44
N PHE A 41 7.93 10.79 -9.33
CA PHE A 41 7.50 11.98 -8.60
C PHE A 41 7.66 11.81 -7.09
N LYS A 42 7.68 12.92 -6.35
CA LYS A 42 7.65 12.91 -4.88
C LYS A 42 6.23 12.80 -4.35
N LEU A 43 6.04 11.95 -3.35
CA LEU A 43 4.77 11.85 -2.64
C LEU A 43 4.56 13.11 -1.81
N THR A 44 3.35 13.67 -1.89
CA THR A 44 2.97 14.85 -1.13
C THR A 44 2.89 14.50 0.34
N ASP A 45 3.29 15.41 1.22
CA ASP A 45 3.12 15.22 2.66
C ASP A 45 1.62 15.18 3.01
N PRO A 46 1.11 14.06 3.56
CA PRO A 46 -0.31 13.93 3.90
C PRO A 46 -0.78 14.91 4.96
N ALA A 47 0.12 15.49 5.78
CA ALA A 47 -0.23 16.53 6.74
C ALA A 47 -0.58 17.87 6.06
N ASN A 48 -0.09 18.09 4.84
CA ASN A 48 -0.28 19.34 4.09
C ASN A 48 -1.40 19.22 3.05
N GLU A 49 -1.41 18.15 2.25
CA GLU A 49 -2.42 17.92 1.20
C GLU A 49 -2.83 16.44 1.14
N SER A 50 -3.59 15.99 2.14
CA SER A 50 -4.00 14.58 2.27
C SER A 50 -4.68 14.00 1.03
N GLY A 51 -5.58 14.76 0.38
CA GLY A 51 -6.27 14.30 -0.83
C GLY A 51 -5.30 13.95 -1.97
N LYS A 52 -4.35 14.86 -2.25
CA LYS A 52 -3.35 14.64 -3.29
C LYS A 52 -2.40 13.50 -2.97
N TYR A 53 -2.03 13.33 -1.70
CA TYR A 53 -1.26 12.17 -1.25
C TYR A 53 -1.98 10.86 -1.58
N PHE A 54 -3.27 10.76 -1.25
CA PHE A 54 -4.05 9.55 -1.54
C PHE A 54 -4.27 9.33 -3.04
N ASP A 55 -4.44 10.38 -3.83
CA ASP A 55 -4.50 10.27 -5.30
C ASP A 55 -3.19 9.71 -5.87
N GLN A 56 -2.05 10.25 -5.43
CA GLN A 56 -0.73 9.76 -5.85
C GLN A 56 -0.47 8.31 -5.40
N LEU A 57 -0.86 7.97 -4.17
CA LEU A 57 -0.75 6.61 -3.65
C LEU A 57 -1.62 5.65 -4.48
N ALA A 58 -2.89 6.00 -4.73
CA ALA A 58 -3.80 5.19 -5.53
C ALA A 58 -3.30 5.01 -6.97
N SER A 59 -2.70 6.03 -7.58
CA SER A 59 -2.08 5.93 -8.91
C SER A 59 -1.01 4.85 -8.97
N PHE A 60 -0.09 4.78 -8.00
CA PHE A 60 0.94 3.73 -7.96
C PHE A 60 0.34 2.32 -7.98
N TYR A 61 -0.63 2.06 -7.09
CA TYR A 61 -1.25 0.74 -7.00
C TYR A 61 -2.07 0.41 -8.26
N TYR A 62 -2.81 1.38 -8.80
CA TYR A 62 -3.65 1.17 -9.96
C TYR A 62 -2.85 0.96 -11.25
N GLU A 63 -1.83 1.78 -11.49
CA GLU A 63 -1.01 1.74 -12.71
C GLU A 63 -0.15 0.48 -12.78
N LEU A 64 0.32 -0.03 -11.64
CA LEU A 64 1.06 -1.29 -11.57
C LEU A 64 0.17 -2.55 -11.52
N GLY A 65 -1.14 -2.38 -11.46
CA GLY A 65 -2.09 -3.50 -11.54
C GLY A 65 -2.33 -4.25 -10.23
N TYR A 66 -2.03 -3.64 -9.07
CA TYR A 66 -2.32 -4.24 -7.78
C TYR A 66 -3.83 -4.36 -7.55
N ASP A 67 -4.26 -5.46 -6.94
CA ASP A 67 -5.69 -5.77 -6.74
C ASP A 67 -6.28 -5.13 -5.47
N TYR A 68 -5.65 -4.08 -4.98
CA TYR A 68 -6.00 -3.36 -3.77
C TYR A 68 -5.31 -1.98 -3.76
N VAL A 69 -5.81 -1.09 -2.92
CA VAL A 69 -5.12 0.15 -2.54
C VAL A 69 -5.09 0.18 -1.02
N PRO A 70 -3.93 0.27 -0.36
CA PRO A 70 -3.86 0.30 1.08
C PRO A 70 -4.38 1.64 1.61
N PHE A 71 -5.08 1.56 2.75
CA PHE A 71 -5.43 2.72 3.54
C PHE A 71 -4.86 2.54 4.95
N TYR A 72 -3.89 3.38 5.30
CA TYR A 72 -3.26 3.36 6.61
C TYR A 72 -4.00 4.29 7.55
N LEU A 73 -4.72 3.70 8.50
CA LEU A 73 -5.29 4.42 9.63
C LEU A 73 -4.32 4.21 10.80
N ILE A 74 -3.55 5.24 11.16
CA ILE A 74 -2.75 5.18 12.39
C ILE A 74 -3.73 5.47 13.54
N PRO A 75 -4.12 4.47 14.34
CA PRO A 75 -4.96 4.73 15.50
C PRO A 75 -4.20 5.66 16.46
N ARG A 76 -4.89 6.63 17.05
CA ARG A 76 -4.31 7.54 18.07
C ARG A 76 -4.13 6.84 19.42
N PHE A 77 -3.58 5.62 19.40
CA PHE A 77 -3.12 5.01 20.63
C PHE A 77 -1.95 5.83 21.18
N PRO A 78 -1.78 5.92 22.51
CA PRO A 78 -0.54 6.41 23.08
C PRO A 78 0.59 5.56 22.50
N LEU A 79 1.53 6.20 21.79
CA LEU A 79 2.74 5.52 21.39
C LEU A 79 3.44 5.12 22.69
N ALA A 80 3.65 3.82 22.89
CA ALA A 80 4.57 3.38 23.94
C ALA A 80 5.91 4.07 23.69
N ASP A 81 6.61 4.45 24.77
CA ASP A 81 7.94 5.04 24.65
C ASP A 81 8.77 4.15 23.71
N LYS A 82 9.27 4.73 22.62
CA LYS A 82 10.07 4.01 21.65
C LYS A 82 11.31 3.51 22.39
N ILE A 83 11.41 2.19 22.57
CA ILE A 83 12.61 1.57 23.11
C ILE A 83 13.56 1.39 21.93
N ASP A 84 14.61 2.21 21.88
CA ASP A 84 15.68 1.99 20.92
C ASP A 84 16.40 0.68 21.26
N SER A 85 16.58 -0.18 20.25
CA SER A 85 17.35 -1.42 20.33
C SER A 85 18.55 -1.29 19.41
N GLU A 86 19.65 -1.96 19.75
CA GLU A 86 20.77 -2.11 18.84
C GLU A 86 20.33 -2.88 17.59
N ASP A 87 20.97 -2.55 16.46
CA ASP A 87 20.77 -3.25 15.19
C ASP A 87 21.21 -4.72 15.36
N THR A 88 20.31 -5.64 15.01
CA THR A 88 20.56 -7.08 15.13
C THR A 88 21.06 -7.70 13.83
N ALA A 89 21.11 -6.93 12.73
CA ALA A 89 21.70 -7.34 11.47
C ALA A 89 23.22 -7.08 11.47
N LEU A 90 23.98 -7.93 12.21
CA LEU A 90 25.44 -8.03 12.11
C LEU A 90 25.87 -8.92 10.94
#